data_AF-A0A4R2UFQ8-F1
#
_entry.id   AF-A0A4R2UFQ8-F1
#
_cell.length_a   1.000
_cell.length_b   1.000
_cell.length_c   1.000
_cell.angle_alpha   90.00
_cell.angle_beta   90.00
_cell.angle_gamma   90.00
#
_symmetry.space_group_name_H-M   'P 1'
#
loop_
_entity.id
_entity.type
_entity.pdbx_description
1 polymer ?
#
loop_
_entity_poly.entity_id
_entity_poly.type
_entity_poly.pdbx_seq_one_letter_code
_entity_poly.pdbx_strand_id
1 'polypeptide(L)'
;MSAKRSTFVTGQQAKVHALFVEHRSMSAVARLLGLSQIRVREALVQYERNRLRDAGVVPPLLKEMLKGDVTTRFGVPREELYGRPAKHVTITRPETVIRSSGSSVPASPKIVRRLIVTAVEPGGNVHPGFWRNLKAYAAVRNAGLIVVRLGNTCKQSDLTADYQSHVSDLPVDFHGLVDVASDVVLPPRLSKPLERTRQRAHARWTIVPSSVVALETLARIRMKGLKAQITTGSMSNQMDEHLNRPSELGAVIAEVAPHGGVYCRHLLSPAGGDGSFQDLDIKVADGVCHRGRRVEALTFGDIHFAGMDPRVSSATWGLGQGTGTSLVDRLRPRFMVFHDVVDFDARSSHDARDHLKRFGQFALGGGEVEGELRAAARFLEKVRRSWSRSVVVGSNHDQALLRWLREADFRDDPTNAIFFLETALALHRRIAAGQSPADLFERTMRHLSHDGLRNVRFLRTGESLEIAGIEAAIHGHMAADGRLGDVRFFERMGILATVGHTHRPATRGGVYCAGVCATDLAYARGPLTSWAVGHVVTYANGTRQHLVYDGNDFHA
;
A
#
# COMPACT_ATOMS: atom_id res chain seq x y z
N MET A 1 50.75 -25.45 36.82
CA MET A 1 49.96 -26.37 35.98
C MET A 1 48.63 -25.70 35.68
N SER A 2 48.45 -25.20 34.45
CA SER A 2 47.20 -24.55 34.02
C SER A 2 46.13 -25.63 33.84
N ALA A 3 45.10 -25.60 34.69
CA ALA A 3 43.95 -26.50 34.55
C ALA A 3 43.25 -26.20 33.21
N LYS A 4 43.42 -27.07 32.21
CA LYS A 4 42.63 -27.04 30.98
C LYS A 4 41.16 -27.02 31.38
N ARG A 5 40.46 -25.90 31.17
CA ARG A 5 39.00 -25.87 31.25
C ARG A 5 38.49 -26.89 30.25
N SER A 6 37.90 -27.99 30.73
CA SER A 6 37.28 -28.97 29.85
C SER A 6 36.05 -28.33 29.23
N THR A 7 35.99 -28.31 27.91
CA THR A 7 34.80 -27.83 27.19
C THR A 7 33.67 -28.83 27.34
N PHE A 8 32.45 -28.33 27.49
CA PHE A 8 31.23 -29.13 27.46
C PHE A 8 30.87 -29.58 26.03
N VAL A 9 31.52 -29.05 24.99
CA VAL A 9 31.29 -29.41 23.59
C VAL A 9 32.03 -30.69 23.23
N THR A 10 31.31 -31.69 22.73
CA THR A 10 31.92 -32.95 22.30
C THR A 10 32.56 -32.82 20.91
N GLY A 11 33.57 -33.65 20.61
CA GLY A 11 34.20 -33.66 19.28
C GLY A 11 33.21 -33.93 18.14
N GLN A 12 32.19 -34.77 18.39
CA GLN A 12 31.12 -35.03 17.42
C GLN A 12 30.24 -33.79 17.17
N GLN A 13 29.90 -33.03 18.23
CA GLN A 13 29.16 -31.77 18.10
C GLN A 13 29.96 -30.72 17.33
N ALA A 14 31.26 -30.60 17.63
CA ALA A 14 32.15 -29.69 16.91
C ALA A 14 32.27 -30.05 15.42
N LYS A 15 32.35 -31.35 15.08
CA LYS A 15 32.38 -31.83 13.70
C LYS A 15 31.09 -31.52 12.94
N VAL A 16 29.93 -31.73 13.56
CA VAL A 16 28.63 -31.39 12.96
C VAL A 16 28.51 -29.89 12.70
N HIS A 17 28.91 -29.06 13.67
CA HIS A 17 28.88 -27.61 13.53
C HIS A 17 29.81 -27.11 12.41
N ALA A 18 31.04 -27.63 12.33
CA ALA A 18 31.99 -27.24 11.28
C ALA A 18 31.45 -27.54 9.88
N LEU A 19 30.94 -28.76 9.65
CA LEU A 19 30.34 -29.15 8.37
C LEU A 19 29.08 -28.33 8.05
N PHE A 20 28.31 -27.92 9.07
CA PHE A 20 27.15 -27.07 8.85
C PHE A 20 27.54 -25.64 8.45
N VAL A 21 28.58 -25.07 9.07
CA VAL A 21 29.10 -23.75 8.69
C VAL A 21 29.63 -23.75 7.26
N GLU A 22 30.27 -24.83 6.84
CA GLU A 22 30.80 -25.02 5.49
C GLU A 22 29.69 -25.17 4.44
N HIS A 23 28.74 -26.09 4.65
CA HIS A 23 27.76 -26.45 3.63
C HIS A 23 26.43 -25.69 3.71
N ARG A 24 26.18 -24.94 4.79
CA ARG A 24 24.94 -24.19 5.04
C ARG A 24 23.65 -25.02 4.94
N SER A 25 23.74 -26.36 5.03
CA SER A 25 22.62 -27.28 4.81
C SER A 25 22.67 -28.50 5.74
N MET A 26 21.63 -28.66 6.59
CA MET A 26 21.53 -29.83 7.49
C MET A 26 21.40 -31.14 6.70
N SER A 27 20.73 -31.10 5.53
CA SER A 27 20.58 -32.24 4.63
C SER A 27 21.91 -32.71 4.04
N ALA A 28 22.81 -31.77 3.72
CA ALA A 28 24.16 -32.08 3.24
C ALA A 28 25.00 -32.73 4.35
N VAL A 29 25.01 -32.13 5.55
CA VAL A 29 25.73 -32.66 6.72
C VAL A 29 25.21 -34.05 7.12
N ALA A 30 23.89 -34.25 7.08
CA ALA A 30 23.25 -35.54 7.36
C ALA A 30 23.78 -36.65 6.43
N ARG A 31 23.87 -36.38 5.13
CA ARG A 31 24.41 -37.34 4.14
C ARG A 31 25.90 -37.63 4.37
N LEU A 32 26.70 -36.61 4.63
CA LEU A 32 28.15 -36.77 4.85
C LEU A 32 28.50 -37.56 6.11
N LEU A 33 27.66 -37.48 7.15
CA LEU A 33 27.90 -38.15 8.42
C LEU A 33 27.08 -39.44 8.61
N GLY A 34 26.24 -39.82 7.64
CA GLY A 34 25.33 -40.96 7.78
C GLY A 34 24.30 -40.80 8.92
N LEU A 35 23.85 -39.57 9.17
CA LEU A 35 22.91 -39.23 10.24
C LEU A 35 21.56 -38.79 9.67
N SER A 36 20.48 -38.86 10.47
CA SER A 36 19.24 -38.19 10.11
C SER A 36 19.34 -36.68 10.31
N GLN A 37 18.58 -35.90 9.54
CA GLN A 37 18.54 -34.43 9.70
C GLN A 37 18.09 -34.01 11.11
N ILE A 38 17.24 -34.81 11.77
CA ILE A 38 16.83 -34.58 13.15
C ILE A 38 18.04 -34.67 14.09
N ARG A 39 18.91 -35.68 13.92
CA ARG A 39 20.14 -35.82 14.72
C ARG A 39 21.14 -34.69 14.47
N VAL A 40 21.26 -34.22 13.23
CA VAL A 40 22.08 -33.04 12.91
C VAL A 40 21.54 -31.79 13.62
N ARG A 41 20.21 -31.58 13.58
CA ARG A 41 19.54 -30.47 14.27
C ARG A 41 19.75 -30.51 15.79
N GLU A 42 19.56 -31.68 16.41
CA GLU A 42 19.80 -31.87 17.85
C GLU A 42 21.25 -31.59 18.23
N ALA A 43 22.21 -32.07 17.43
CA ALA A 43 23.63 -31.85 17.66
C ALA A 43 24.03 -30.36 17.55
N LEU A 44 23.48 -29.62 16.59
CA LEU A 44 23.70 -28.17 16.47
C LEU A 44 23.15 -27.39 17.68
N VAL A 45 21.94 -27.74 18.13
CA VAL A 45 21.36 -27.10 19.33
C VAL A 45 22.15 -27.45 20.59
N GLN A 46 22.60 -28.70 20.71
CA GLN A 46 23.39 -29.13 21.86
C GLN A 46 24.80 -28.51 21.86
N TYR A 47 25.40 -28.30 20.68
CA TYR A 47 26.63 -27.54 20.51
C TYR A 47 26.48 -26.11 21.07
N GLU A 48 25.42 -25.39 20.68
CA GLU A 48 25.12 -24.04 21.18
C GLU A 48 24.90 -24.02 22.70
N ARG A 49 24.09 -24.98 23.19
CA ARG A 49 23.80 -25.14 24.63
C ARG A 49 25.07 -25.39 25.45
N ASN A 50 26.01 -26.16 24.92
CA ASN A 50 27.29 -26.45 25.57
C ASN A 50 28.28 -25.27 25.47
N ARG A 51 28.26 -24.49 24.39
CA ARG A 51 29.02 -23.22 24.31
C ARG A 51 28.55 -22.19 25.34
N LEU A 52 27.26 -22.10 25.60
CA LEU A 52 26.73 -21.24 26.66
C LEU A 52 27.24 -21.68 28.04
N ARG A 53 27.29 -22.99 28.30
CA ARG A 53 27.86 -23.54 29.55
C ARG A 53 29.35 -23.25 29.67
N ASP A 54 30.12 -23.39 28.59
CA ASP A 54 31.54 -23.01 28.55
C ASP A 54 31.75 -21.52 28.88
N ALA A 55 30.79 -20.67 28.50
CA ALA A 55 30.78 -19.23 28.80
C ALA A 55 30.22 -18.88 30.19
N GLY A 56 29.86 -19.87 31.02
CA GLY A 56 29.27 -19.66 32.35
C GLY A 56 27.81 -19.20 32.33
N VAL A 57 27.12 -19.28 31.18
CA VAL A 57 25.72 -18.88 31.01
C VAL A 57 24.82 -20.11 31.15
N VAL A 58 23.76 -20.01 31.97
CA VAL A 58 22.75 -21.07 32.11
C VAL A 58 21.91 -21.14 30.83
N PRO A 59 21.93 -22.24 30.06
CA PRO A 59 21.24 -22.26 28.78
C PRO A 59 19.73 -22.57 28.90
N PRO A 60 18.87 -21.98 28.03
CA PRO A 60 17.42 -22.26 27.98
C PRO A 60 17.09 -23.72 27.71
N LEU A 61 15.94 -24.23 28.17
CA LEU A 61 15.59 -25.65 28.05
C LEU A 61 15.73 -26.17 26.62
N LEU A 62 16.23 -27.40 26.46
CA LEU A 62 16.49 -28.00 25.13
C LEU A 62 15.24 -27.98 24.23
N LYS A 63 14.07 -28.28 24.80
CA LYS A 63 12.76 -28.24 24.12
C LYS A 63 12.39 -26.86 23.57
N GLU A 64 12.92 -25.79 24.16
CA GLU A 64 12.69 -24.41 23.74
C GLU A 64 13.66 -24.01 22.63
N MET A 65 14.92 -24.40 22.79
CA MET A 65 15.95 -24.17 21.77
C MET A 65 15.70 -24.97 20.48
N LEU A 66 14.99 -26.09 20.54
CA LEU A 66 14.59 -26.86 19.35
C LEU A 66 13.41 -26.22 18.60
N LYS A 67 12.66 -25.27 19.17
CA LYS A 67 11.52 -24.62 18.48
C LYS A 67 12.00 -23.60 17.44
N GLY A 68 11.38 -23.62 16.25
CA GLY A 68 11.70 -22.72 15.14
C GLY A 68 12.87 -23.21 14.28
N ASP A 69 13.30 -22.36 13.33
CA ASP A 69 14.39 -22.68 12.42
C ASP A 69 15.76 -22.47 13.09
N VAL A 70 16.49 -23.58 13.28
CA VAL A 70 17.81 -23.61 13.91
C VAL A 70 18.90 -23.04 13.00
N THR A 71 18.72 -23.10 11.68
CA THR A 71 19.75 -22.71 10.70
C THR A 71 20.03 -21.21 10.71
N THR A 72 18.98 -20.41 10.94
CA THR A 72 19.05 -18.95 11.05
C THR A 72 19.99 -18.46 12.17
N ARG A 73 20.24 -19.29 13.20
CA ARG A 73 21.17 -18.95 14.30
C ARG A 73 22.64 -19.03 13.91
N PHE A 74 22.95 -19.81 12.90
CA PHE A 74 24.32 -20.03 12.41
C PHE A 74 24.61 -19.23 11.14
N GLY A 75 23.82 -18.17 10.88
CA GLY A 75 24.08 -17.21 9.80
C GLY A 75 23.64 -17.66 8.41
N VAL A 76 22.69 -18.60 8.30
CA VAL A 76 22.00 -18.89 7.03
C VAL A 76 20.81 -17.92 6.88
N PRO A 77 20.78 -17.05 5.86
CA PRO A 77 19.67 -16.12 5.64
C PRO A 77 18.36 -16.86 5.39
N ARG A 78 17.25 -16.28 5.84
CA ARG A 78 15.88 -16.83 5.66
C ARG A 78 15.49 -17.01 4.19
N GLU A 79 16.12 -16.27 3.29
CA GLU A 79 15.89 -16.37 1.85
C GLU A 79 16.29 -17.74 1.28
N GLU A 80 17.18 -18.47 1.95
CA GLU A 80 17.65 -19.79 1.50
C GLU A 80 16.78 -20.95 2.00
N LEU A 81 16.09 -20.78 3.13
CA LEU A 81 15.22 -21.79 3.75
C LEU A 81 14.02 -21.10 4.39
N TYR A 82 12.82 -21.34 3.84
CA TYR A 82 11.53 -20.70 4.17
C TYR A 82 11.01 -20.92 5.63
N GLY A 83 11.83 -20.72 6.65
CA GLY A 83 11.52 -20.96 8.07
C GLY A 83 11.25 -19.68 8.89
N ARG A 84 10.62 -19.84 10.07
CA ARG A 84 10.44 -18.78 11.09
C ARG A 84 11.61 -18.82 12.10
N PRO A 85 12.19 -17.67 12.50
CA PRO A 85 13.29 -17.65 13.48
C PRO A 85 12.84 -18.17 14.85
N ALA A 86 13.75 -18.82 15.56
CA ALA A 86 13.47 -19.35 16.88
C ALA A 86 13.29 -18.24 17.93
N LYS A 87 12.35 -18.44 18.87
CA LYS A 87 11.88 -17.45 19.87
C LYS A 87 12.94 -16.89 20.84
N HIS A 88 14.18 -17.37 20.83
CA HIS A 88 15.18 -17.08 21.88
C HIS A 88 16.45 -16.38 21.38
N VAL A 89 16.47 -15.94 20.12
CA VAL A 89 17.60 -15.19 19.58
C VAL A 89 17.43 -13.70 19.92
N THR A 90 18.00 -13.29 21.06
CA THR A 90 18.20 -11.87 21.34
C THR A 90 19.54 -11.46 20.74
N ILE A 91 19.52 -10.85 19.55
CA ILE A 91 20.72 -10.24 18.96
C ILE A 91 21.06 -9.01 19.80
N THR A 92 22.22 -9.03 20.45
CA THR A 92 22.76 -7.90 21.22
C THR A 92 22.91 -6.68 20.32
N ARG A 93 22.14 -5.62 20.62
CA ARG A 93 22.24 -4.30 20.00
C ARG A 93 23.46 -3.56 20.58
N PRO A 94 24.23 -2.82 19.78
CA PRO A 94 25.10 -1.78 20.33
C PRO A 94 24.24 -0.75 21.06
N GLU A 95 24.76 -0.28 22.19
CA GLU A 95 24.07 0.55 23.17
C GLU A 95 23.40 1.76 22.54
N THR A 96 22.12 1.93 22.88
CA THR A 96 21.35 3.10 22.50
C THR A 96 21.76 4.20 23.45
N VAL A 97 22.40 5.26 22.94
CA VAL A 97 22.55 6.50 23.70
C VAL A 97 21.15 7.02 23.98
N ILE A 98 20.70 6.84 25.22
CA ILE A 98 19.48 7.45 25.73
C ILE A 98 19.74 8.95 25.77
N ARG A 99 19.16 9.69 24.81
CA ARG A 99 18.91 11.12 24.99
C ARG A 99 17.51 11.32 25.57
N SER A 100 17.48 12.22 26.53
CA SER A 100 16.53 12.38 27.62
C SER A 100 15.18 12.98 27.22
N SER A 101 14.15 12.48 27.91
CA SER A 101 12.97 13.19 28.44
C SER A 101 12.23 14.21 27.56
N GLY A 102 10.98 13.88 27.23
CA GLY A 102 10.00 14.85 26.76
C GLY A 102 8.67 14.21 26.41
N SER A 103 7.90 13.80 27.42
CA SER A 103 6.45 13.67 27.25
C SER A 103 5.87 15.07 27.03
N SER A 104 5.61 15.40 25.77
CA SER A 104 4.56 16.33 25.40
C SER A 104 3.99 15.85 24.08
N VAL A 105 2.70 15.49 24.05
CA VAL A 105 1.95 15.54 22.79
C VAL A 105 2.16 16.97 22.28
N PRO A 106 2.85 17.20 21.13
CA PRO A 106 3.00 18.54 20.64
C PRO A 106 1.60 19.13 20.48
N ALA A 107 1.37 20.29 21.10
CA ALA A 107 0.09 20.98 21.00
C ALA A 107 -0.28 21.06 19.51
N SER A 108 -1.45 20.54 19.16
CA SER A 108 -1.85 20.46 17.76
C SER A 108 -1.80 21.86 17.14
N PRO A 109 -1.23 22.01 15.94
CA PRO A 109 -0.89 23.33 15.43
C PRO A 109 -2.18 24.13 15.17
N LYS A 110 -2.21 25.43 15.51
CA LYS A 110 -3.42 26.26 15.29
C LYS A 110 -3.79 26.45 13.80
N ILE A 111 -2.85 26.22 12.90
CA ILE A 111 -3.00 26.29 11.45
C ILE A 111 -2.33 25.06 10.82
N VAL A 112 -2.70 24.72 9.58
CA VAL A 112 -2.03 23.64 8.83
C VAL A 112 -0.55 23.99 8.64
N ARG A 113 0.33 23.08 9.04
CA ARG A 113 1.78 23.19 8.86
C ARG A 113 2.20 22.36 7.67
N ARG A 114 3.10 22.89 6.84
CA ARG A 114 3.50 22.26 5.57
C ARG A 114 5.01 22.19 5.43
N LEU A 115 5.47 21.06 4.92
CA LEU A 115 6.87 20.81 4.60
C LEU A 115 6.93 20.14 3.23
N ILE A 116 7.75 20.66 2.32
CA ILE A 116 8.10 20.04 1.06
C ILE A 116 9.50 19.45 1.21
N VAL A 117 9.64 18.18 0.86
CA VAL A 117 10.90 17.44 0.88
C VAL A 117 11.20 16.91 -0.51
N THR A 118 12.33 17.28 -1.08
CA THR A 118 12.86 16.65 -2.30
C THR A 118 14.24 16.07 -2.03
N ALA A 119 14.74 15.24 -2.93
CA ALA A 119 16.10 14.73 -2.86
C ALA A 119 16.94 15.19 -4.05
N VAL A 120 18.25 15.22 -3.87
CA VAL A 120 19.21 15.59 -4.91
C VAL A 120 20.31 14.55 -4.97
N GLU A 121 20.65 14.09 -6.17
CA GLU A 121 21.93 13.42 -6.40
C GLU A 121 22.99 14.50 -6.46
N PRO A 122 23.95 14.52 -5.52
CA PRO A 122 25.02 15.51 -5.54
C PRO A 122 25.85 15.43 -6.83
N GLY A 123 26.20 16.59 -7.41
CA GLY A 123 26.84 16.66 -8.74
C GLY A 123 25.93 16.26 -9.92
N GLY A 124 24.70 15.76 -9.66
CA GLY A 124 23.71 15.45 -10.67
C GLY A 124 23.08 16.70 -11.29
N ASN A 125 22.57 16.56 -12.51
CA ASN A 125 21.91 17.67 -13.22
C ASN A 125 20.52 17.95 -12.62
N VAL A 126 20.40 19.00 -11.80
CA VAL A 126 19.13 19.46 -11.25
C VAL A 126 18.25 20.05 -12.35
N HIS A 127 16.99 19.64 -12.39
CA HIS A 127 16.05 20.16 -13.38
C HIS A 127 15.60 21.60 -13.02
N PRO A 128 16.03 22.64 -13.76
CA PRO A 128 15.85 24.04 -13.35
C PRO A 128 14.38 24.44 -13.25
N GLY A 129 13.55 23.97 -14.19
CA GLY A 129 12.12 24.25 -14.19
C GLY A 129 11.40 23.65 -12.99
N PHE A 130 11.80 22.46 -12.54
CA PHE A 130 11.15 21.77 -11.42
C PHE A 130 11.52 22.44 -10.11
N TRP A 131 12.80 22.76 -9.92
CA TRP A 131 13.27 23.49 -8.75
C TRP A 131 12.62 24.87 -8.63
N ARG A 132 12.53 25.63 -9.73
CA ARG A 132 11.80 26.90 -9.79
C ARG A 132 10.34 26.73 -9.38
N ASN A 133 9.66 25.71 -9.88
CA ASN A 133 8.27 25.41 -9.56
C ASN A 133 8.08 25.00 -8.08
N LEU A 134 9.00 24.21 -7.51
CA LEU A 134 8.97 23.87 -6.08
C LEU A 134 9.09 25.10 -5.19
N LYS A 135 10.02 26.03 -5.50
CA LYS A 135 10.17 27.29 -4.75
C LYS A 135 8.89 28.14 -4.80
N ALA A 136 8.31 28.29 -6.00
CA ALA A 136 7.06 29.03 -6.17
C ALA A 136 5.90 28.37 -5.39
N TYR A 137 5.79 27.04 -5.44
CA TYR A 137 4.76 26.31 -4.73
C TYR A 137 4.91 26.40 -3.21
N ALA A 138 6.14 26.25 -2.71
CA ALA A 138 6.47 26.41 -1.29
C ALA A 138 6.04 27.78 -0.76
N ALA A 139 6.34 28.85 -1.51
CA ALA A 139 5.94 30.21 -1.16
C ALA A 139 4.41 30.37 -1.11
N VAL A 140 3.68 29.93 -2.14
CA VAL A 140 2.20 30.04 -2.21
C VAL A 140 1.51 29.20 -1.13
N ARG A 141 2.09 28.07 -0.73
CA ARG A 141 1.54 27.20 0.32
C ARG A 141 2.02 27.55 1.73
N ASN A 142 2.95 28.49 1.88
CA ASN A 142 3.68 28.75 3.12
C ASN A 142 4.27 27.46 3.71
N ALA A 143 4.98 26.71 2.88
CA ALA A 143 5.62 25.45 3.26
C ALA A 143 7.12 25.64 3.46
N GLY A 144 7.68 24.99 4.48
CA GLY A 144 9.12 24.79 4.55
C GLY A 144 9.59 23.97 3.35
N LEU A 145 10.82 24.21 2.90
CA LEU A 145 11.42 23.47 1.77
C LEU A 145 12.76 22.89 2.21
N ILE A 146 12.86 21.56 2.16
CA ILE A 146 14.04 20.80 2.54
C ILE A 146 14.50 19.95 1.35
N VAL A 147 15.81 19.95 1.14
CA VAL A 147 16.51 19.11 0.17
C VAL A 147 17.33 18.08 0.94
N VAL A 148 17.19 16.80 0.61
CA VAL A 148 17.99 15.72 1.20
C VAL A 148 18.95 15.16 0.15
N ARG A 149 20.18 14.86 0.56
CA ARG A 149 21.19 14.32 -0.35
C ARG A 149 21.02 12.81 -0.53
N LEU A 150 21.15 12.34 -1.76
CA LEU A 150 21.22 10.91 -2.05
C LEU A 150 22.68 10.44 -1.96
N GLY A 151 22.91 9.29 -1.31
CA GLY A 151 24.25 8.68 -1.17
C GLY A 151 25.11 9.23 -0.03
N ASN A 152 26.27 8.60 0.20
CA ASN A 152 27.14 8.79 1.37
C ASN A 152 28.31 9.77 1.13
N THR A 153 28.56 10.15 -0.11
CA THR A 153 29.84 10.74 -0.52
C THR A 153 29.60 12.05 -1.25
N CYS A 154 29.31 13.13 -0.53
CA CYS A 154 29.50 14.46 -1.07
C CYS A 154 29.88 15.49 -0.01
N LYS A 155 30.77 16.38 -0.41
CA LYS A 155 31.17 17.55 0.36
C LYS A 155 30.19 18.68 0.07
N GLN A 156 30.10 19.65 0.96
CA GLN A 156 29.21 20.81 0.78
C GLN A 156 29.55 21.63 -0.47
N SER A 157 30.82 21.56 -0.93
CA SER A 157 31.31 22.14 -2.18
C SER A 157 30.65 21.60 -3.45
N ASP A 158 30.03 20.42 -3.37
CA ASP A 158 29.43 19.73 -4.53
C ASP A 158 27.97 20.17 -4.76
N LEU A 159 27.50 21.15 -3.98
CA LEU A 159 26.15 21.69 -4.02
C LEU A 159 26.16 23.07 -4.68
N THR A 160 25.15 23.36 -5.50
CA THR A 160 24.99 24.71 -6.03
C THR A 160 24.45 25.66 -4.96
N ALA A 161 24.88 26.92 -4.98
CA ALA A 161 24.44 27.95 -4.05
C ALA A 161 22.90 28.15 -4.04
N ASP A 162 22.20 27.84 -5.14
CA ASP A 162 20.76 28.04 -5.28
C ASP A 162 19.90 27.12 -4.40
N TYR A 163 20.41 25.94 -4.02
CA TYR A 163 19.70 25.01 -3.12
C TYR A 163 20.48 24.64 -1.85
N GLN A 164 21.74 25.06 -1.73
CA GLN A 164 22.60 24.74 -0.58
C GLN A 164 21.98 25.14 0.76
N SER A 165 21.26 26.27 0.82
CA SER A 165 20.57 26.76 2.02
C SER A 165 19.36 25.90 2.45
N HIS A 166 18.86 25.04 1.56
CA HIS A 166 17.73 24.15 1.82
C HIS A 166 18.17 22.73 2.20
N VAL A 167 19.47 22.42 2.16
CA VAL A 167 19.96 21.06 2.43
C VAL A 167 19.91 20.74 3.92
N SER A 168 19.34 19.59 4.27
CA SER A 168 19.39 19.04 5.63
C SER A 168 20.04 17.66 5.64
N ASP A 169 21.04 17.51 6.50
CA ASP A 169 21.78 16.26 6.73
C ASP A 169 21.39 15.55 8.03
N LEU A 170 20.48 16.15 8.80
CA LEU A 170 19.97 15.59 10.04
C LEU A 170 18.53 15.12 9.85
N PRO A 171 18.12 14.02 10.52
CA PRO A 171 16.72 13.61 10.58
C PRO A 171 15.82 14.77 10.95
N VAL A 172 14.72 14.92 10.22
CA VAL A 172 13.73 15.96 10.50
C VAL A 172 12.49 15.31 11.06
N ASP A 173 12.26 15.52 12.35
CA ASP A 173 10.97 15.22 12.98
C ASP A 173 10.02 16.41 12.77
N PHE A 174 9.03 16.22 11.91
CA PHE A 174 8.01 17.21 11.64
C PHE A 174 6.78 16.94 12.49
N HIS A 175 6.68 17.71 13.59
CA HIS A 175 5.59 17.70 14.58
C HIS A 175 5.37 16.36 15.30
N GLY A 176 6.38 15.49 15.43
CA GLY A 176 6.26 14.19 16.10
C GLY A 176 5.49 13.15 15.29
N LEU A 177 5.14 13.48 14.05
CA LEU A 177 4.17 12.72 13.23
C LEU A 177 4.74 12.27 11.89
N VAL A 178 5.68 13.04 11.33
CA VAL A 178 6.37 12.73 10.07
C VAL A 178 7.88 12.71 10.32
N ASP A 179 8.52 11.59 10.00
CA ASP A 179 9.98 11.44 10.07
C ASP A 179 10.56 11.54 8.65
N VAL A 180 11.39 12.56 8.40
CA VAL A 180 12.22 12.61 7.19
C VAL A 180 13.52 11.88 7.49
N ALA A 181 13.65 10.69 6.90
CA ALA A 181 14.70 9.73 7.19
C ALA A 181 16.01 10.08 6.46
N SER A 182 16.50 11.30 6.61
CA SER A 182 17.75 11.79 6.00
C SER A 182 19.01 11.14 6.56
N ASP A 183 18.92 10.43 7.70
CA ASP A 183 19.95 9.52 8.21
C ASP A 183 20.02 8.19 7.45
N VAL A 184 19.00 7.85 6.64
CA VAL A 184 18.97 6.62 5.86
C VAL A 184 19.70 6.86 4.55
N VAL A 185 20.93 6.37 4.48
CA VAL A 185 21.70 6.44 3.24
C VAL A 185 21.48 5.19 2.40
N LEU A 186 20.69 5.36 1.34
CA LEU A 186 20.43 4.33 0.34
C LEU A 186 21.37 4.49 -0.86
N PRO A 187 21.72 3.39 -1.54
CA PRO A 187 22.33 3.47 -2.86
C PRO A 187 21.43 4.31 -3.79
N PRO A 188 21.98 5.27 -4.57
CA PRO A 188 21.18 6.19 -5.40
C PRO A 188 20.20 5.52 -6.38
N ARG A 189 20.49 4.27 -6.76
CA ARG A 189 19.74 3.49 -7.77
C ARG A 189 19.07 2.24 -7.20
N LEU A 190 18.84 2.21 -5.89
CA LEU A 190 18.15 1.09 -5.25
C LEU A 190 16.69 1.01 -5.74
N SER A 191 16.33 -0.07 -6.44
CA SER A 191 14.98 -0.27 -7.00
C SER A 191 13.87 -0.38 -5.95
N LYS A 192 14.20 -0.82 -4.73
CA LYS A 192 13.25 -1.05 -3.63
C LYS A 192 13.69 -0.34 -2.34
N PRO A 193 13.59 1.00 -2.29
CA PRO A 193 14.11 1.79 -1.17
C PRO A 193 13.37 1.56 0.15
N LEU A 194 12.04 1.35 0.10
CA LEU A 194 11.22 1.18 1.30
C LEU A 194 11.52 -0.14 2.04
N GLU A 195 11.85 -1.22 1.32
CA GLU A 195 12.16 -2.53 1.91
C GLU A 195 13.44 -2.52 2.79
N ARG A 196 14.34 -1.56 2.55
CA ARG A 196 15.56 -1.38 3.36
C ARG A 196 15.40 -0.37 4.50
N THR A 197 14.26 0.31 4.57
CA THR A 197 14.00 1.33 5.59
C THR A 197 13.41 0.69 6.83
N ARG A 198 14.07 0.85 7.98
CA ARG A 198 13.52 0.39 9.25
C ARG A 198 12.26 1.17 9.60
N GLN A 199 11.24 0.47 10.11
CA GLN A 199 10.04 1.14 10.59
C GLN A 199 10.37 2.10 11.74
N ARG A 200 9.94 3.36 11.60
CA ARG A 200 10.10 4.40 12.61
C ARG A 200 8.90 4.34 13.55
N ALA A 201 9.13 3.86 14.77
CA ALA A 201 8.04 3.49 15.68
C ALA A 201 7.15 4.68 16.10
N HIS A 202 7.72 5.88 16.21
CA HIS A 202 7.01 7.09 16.64
C HIS A 202 6.21 7.75 15.50
N ALA A 203 6.69 7.66 14.27
CA ALA A 203 6.09 8.38 13.14
C ALA A 203 4.87 7.66 12.54
N ARG A 204 3.93 8.46 12.04
CA ARG A 204 2.80 8.02 11.20
C ARG A 204 3.21 7.94 9.73
N TRP A 205 4.05 8.86 9.29
CA TRP A 205 4.66 8.83 7.97
C TRP A 205 6.18 8.84 8.07
N THR A 206 6.84 8.03 7.25
CA THR A 206 8.29 8.13 7.03
C THR A 206 8.56 8.53 5.59
N ILE A 207 9.22 9.66 5.39
CA ILE A 207 9.68 10.15 4.10
C ILE A 207 11.11 9.65 3.89
N VAL A 208 11.33 8.82 2.88
CA VAL A 208 12.61 8.19 2.58
C VAL A 208 13.24 8.86 1.36
N PRO A 209 14.43 9.47 1.48
CA PRO A 209 15.12 10.06 0.33
C PRO A 209 15.47 8.97 -0.71
N SER A 210 14.91 9.09 -1.91
CA SER A 210 15.21 8.18 -3.02
C SER A 210 14.75 8.78 -4.34
N SER A 211 15.46 8.48 -5.43
CA SER A 211 15.06 8.82 -6.80
C SER A 211 13.88 7.98 -7.31
N VAL A 212 13.65 6.77 -6.74
CA VAL A 212 12.53 5.90 -7.09
C VAL A 212 11.27 6.40 -6.40
N VAL A 213 10.17 6.55 -7.14
CA VAL A 213 8.85 6.91 -6.61
C VAL A 213 8.16 5.65 -6.06
N ALA A 214 7.90 5.63 -4.75
CA ALA A 214 7.33 4.50 -4.05
C ALA A 214 6.52 4.95 -2.83
N LEU A 215 5.49 4.17 -2.50
CA LEU A 215 4.66 4.37 -1.32
C LEU A 215 4.17 3.01 -0.84
N GLU A 216 4.07 2.83 0.48
CA GLU A 216 3.36 1.68 1.04
C GLU A 216 2.73 2.02 2.40
N THR A 217 1.51 1.53 2.62
CA THR A 217 0.92 1.47 3.96
C THR A 217 1.44 0.26 4.72
N LEU A 218 1.95 0.50 5.93
CA LEU A 218 2.56 -0.51 6.77
C LEU A 218 1.53 -1.27 7.62
N ALA A 219 1.86 -2.53 7.93
CA ALA A 219 1.14 -3.28 8.93
C ALA A 219 1.25 -2.60 10.30
N ARG A 220 0.11 -2.41 10.96
CA ARG A 220 0.01 -1.74 12.26
C ARG A 220 -1.12 -2.33 13.08
N ILE A 221 -1.10 -2.06 14.39
CA ILE A 221 -2.28 -2.32 15.23
C ILE A 221 -3.39 -1.38 14.76
N ARG A 222 -4.58 -1.92 14.48
CA ARG A 222 -5.72 -1.17 13.91
C ARG A 222 -6.03 0.12 14.69
N MET A 223 -5.97 0.05 16.02
CA MET A 223 -6.20 1.18 16.93
C MET A 223 -5.09 2.25 16.96
N LYS A 224 -3.92 2.00 16.37
CA LYS A 224 -2.77 2.94 16.41
C LYS A 224 -2.72 3.93 15.23
N GLY A 225 -3.82 4.06 14.48
CA GLY A 225 -3.92 5.00 13.35
C GLY A 225 -3.07 4.60 12.15
N LEU A 226 -3.08 5.41 11.08
CA LEU A 226 -2.32 5.16 9.85
C LEU A 226 -0.80 5.10 10.12
N LYS A 227 -0.13 4.16 9.45
CA LYS A 227 1.32 4.12 9.26
C LYS A 227 1.66 3.90 7.80
N ALA A 228 2.49 4.75 7.24
CA ALA A 228 2.90 4.67 5.84
C ALA A 228 4.35 5.12 5.64
N GLN A 229 4.94 4.68 4.53
CA GLN A 229 6.23 5.15 4.05
C GLN A 229 6.06 5.65 2.62
N ILE A 230 6.82 6.69 2.28
CA ILE A 230 6.78 7.33 0.97
C ILE A 230 8.20 7.76 0.61
N THR A 231 8.60 7.63 -0.65
CA THR A 231 9.86 8.19 -1.11
C THR A 231 9.70 9.59 -1.67
N THR A 232 10.78 10.37 -1.66
CA THR A 232 10.74 11.75 -2.15
C THR A 232 10.61 11.85 -3.67
N GLY A 233 11.16 10.90 -4.43
CA GLY A 233 11.67 11.19 -5.77
C GLY A 233 12.89 12.12 -5.72
N SER A 234 13.35 12.61 -6.87
CA SER A 234 14.53 13.48 -6.95
C SER A 234 14.26 14.71 -7.82
N MET A 235 14.90 15.84 -7.49
CA MET A 235 14.96 17.01 -8.38
C MET A 235 16.10 16.93 -9.40
N SER A 236 17.05 15.99 -9.23
CA SER A 236 18.04 15.66 -10.23
C SER A 236 17.44 14.74 -11.29
N ASN A 237 17.81 14.91 -12.55
CA ASN A 237 17.48 13.97 -13.61
C ASN A 237 18.15 12.62 -13.33
N GLN A 238 17.38 11.54 -13.34
CA GLN A 238 17.83 10.17 -13.03
C GLN A 238 17.27 9.17 -14.04
N MET A 239 17.87 7.98 -14.12
CA MET A 239 17.32 6.84 -14.84
C MET A 239 16.77 5.81 -13.85
N ASP A 240 15.57 5.31 -14.12
CA ASP A 240 14.98 4.15 -13.45
C ASP A 240 15.52 2.89 -14.15
N GLU A 241 16.41 2.17 -13.47
CA GLU A 241 17.05 0.96 -14.02
C GLU A 241 16.06 -0.20 -14.19
N HIS A 242 15.00 -0.27 -13.36
CA HIS A 242 14.02 -1.35 -13.44
C HIS A 242 13.10 -1.18 -14.65
N LEU A 243 12.69 0.06 -14.93
CA LEU A 243 11.83 0.40 -16.06
C LEU A 243 12.62 0.81 -17.32
N ASN A 244 13.95 0.89 -17.23
CA ASN A 244 14.85 1.35 -18.28
C ASN A 244 14.39 2.67 -18.94
N ARG A 245 14.00 3.66 -18.11
CA ARG A 245 13.49 4.96 -18.57
C ARG A 245 13.87 6.06 -17.60
N PRO A 246 13.87 7.35 -18.01
CA PRO A 246 14.09 8.45 -17.09
C PRO A 246 13.10 8.42 -15.91
N SER A 247 13.61 8.54 -14.68
CA SER A 247 12.78 8.62 -13.48
C SER A 247 12.03 9.95 -13.46
N GLU A 248 10.76 9.91 -13.02
CA GLU A 248 10.00 11.13 -12.76
C GLU A 248 10.75 12.03 -11.76
N LEU A 249 10.69 13.34 -11.99
CA LEU A 249 11.15 14.31 -11.01
C LEU A 249 10.16 14.31 -9.85
N GLY A 250 10.65 14.43 -8.61
CA GLY A 250 9.80 14.24 -7.45
C GLY A 250 10.17 15.05 -6.21
N ALA A 251 9.12 15.42 -5.49
CA ALA A 251 9.17 15.83 -4.10
C ALA A 251 7.96 15.22 -3.36
N VAL A 252 7.91 15.38 -2.04
CA VAL A 252 6.76 15.08 -1.20
C VAL A 252 6.35 16.33 -0.47
N ILE A 253 5.05 16.64 -0.48
CA ILE A 253 4.46 17.59 0.46
C ILE A 253 3.87 16.82 1.64
N ALA A 254 4.27 17.21 2.85
CA ALA A 254 3.73 16.75 4.12
C ALA A 254 2.93 17.89 4.77
N GLU A 255 1.70 17.59 5.18
CA GLU A 255 0.81 18.54 5.82
C GLU A 255 0.32 17.96 7.15
N VAL A 256 0.47 18.73 8.23
CA VAL A 256 -0.05 18.40 9.57
C VAL A 256 -1.15 19.39 9.89
N ALA A 257 -2.37 18.89 9.98
CA ALA A 257 -3.55 19.70 10.23
C ALA A 257 -3.81 19.92 11.73
N PRO A 258 -4.55 20.98 12.12
CA PRO A 258 -4.84 21.28 13.52
C PRO A 258 -5.52 20.17 14.33
N HIS A 259 -6.30 19.32 13.67
CA HIS A 259 -6.95 18.17 14.30
C HIS A 259 -6.05 16.91 14.40
N GLY A 260 -4.76 17.01 14.04
CA GLY A 260 -3.80 15.91 14.11
C GLY A 260 -3.73 14.97 12.89
N GLY A 261 -4.59 15.16 11.89
CA GLY A 261 -4.48 14.51 10.58
C GLY A 261 -3.17 14.85 9.86
N VAL A 262 -2.58 13.85 9.20
CA VAL A 262 -1.28 13.92 8.55
C VAL A 262 -1.36 13.39 7.12
N TYR A 263 -0.98 14.23 6.18
CA TYR A 263 -1.14 13.97 4.75
C TYR A 263 0.19 14.12 4.05
N CYS A 264 0.72 13.03 3.51
CA CYS A 264 1.91 13.04 2.67
C CYS A 264 1.54 12.58 1.27
N ARG A 265 1.98 13.33 0.26
CA ARG A 265 1.71 12.99 -1.14
C ARG A 265 2.82 13.50 -2.06
N HIS A 266 3.05 12.77 -3.15
CA HIS A 266 4.09 13.13 -4.12
C HIS A 266 3.71 14.38 -4.93
N LEU A 267 4.72 15.18 -5.29
CA LEU A 267 4.69 16.23 -6.29
C LEU A 267 5.57 15.77 -7.44
N LEU A 268 4.96 15.35 -8.55
CA LEU A 268 5.68 14.66 -9.64
C LEU A 268 5.58 15.41 -10.96
N SER A 269 6.71 15.49 -11.66
CA SER A 269 6.80 15.96 -13.05
C SER A 269 7.40 14.86 -13.93
N PRO A 270 6.91 14.68 -15.17
CA PRO A 270 7.58 13.83 -16.15
C PRO A 270 9.03 14.28 -16.33
N ALA A 271 9.94 13.30 -16.46
CA ALA A 271 11.37 13.53 -16.56
C ALA A 271 11.78 14.37 -17.79
N GLY A 272 11.11 14.15 -18.92
CA GLY A 272 11.32 14.90 -20.17
C GLY A 272 10.45 16.15 -20.31
N GLY A 273 9.78 16.58 -19.24
CA GLY A 273 8.89 17.75 -19.25
C GLY A 273 9.62 19.05 -18.94
N ASP A 274 8.85 20.12 -18.79
CA ASP A 274 9.30 21.46 -18.37
C ASP A 274 9.48 21.61 -16.85
N GLY A 275 9.32 20.52 -16.10
CA GLY A 275 9.31 20.53 -14.64
C GLY A 275 7.97 20.97 -14.04
N SER A 276 6.91 21.13 -14.83
CA SER A 276 5.57 21.42 -14.31
C SER A 276 4.95 20.22 -13.61
N PHE A 277 4.29 20.48 -12.49
CA PHE A 277 3.55 19.47 -11.73
C PHE A 277 2.19 20.01 -11.31
N GLN A 278 1.32 19.11 -10.88
CA GLN A 278 0.03 19.46 -10.31
C GLN A 278 -0.10 18.82 -8.94
N ASP A 279 -0.53 19.63 -7.97
CA ASP A 279 -0.96 19.16 -6.66
C ASP A 279 -2.43 19.50 -6.52
N LEU A 280 -3.29 18.48 -6.52
CA LEU A 280 -4.73 18.63 -6.39
C LEU A 280 -5.28 19.53 -7.50
N ASP A 281 -5.89 20.67 -7.15
CA ASP A 281 -6.41 21.65 -8.10
C ASP A 281 -5.42 22.76 -8.48
N ILE A 282 -4.15 22.65 -8.06
CA ILE A 282 -3.11 23.66 -8.29
C ILE A 282 -2.05 23.10 -9.25
N LYS A 283 -2.02 23.62 -10.49
CA LYS A 283 -0.92 23.36 -11.44
C LYS A 283 0.16 24.40 -11.27
N VAL A 284 1.42 23.98 -11.19
CA VAL A 284 2.58 24.87 -11.11
C VAL A 284 3.41 24.74 -12.38
N ALA A 285 3.59 25.85 -13.09
CA ALA A 285 4.38 25.92 -14.31
C ALA A 285 5.08 27.28 -14.39
N ASP A 286 6.32 27.31 -14.88
CA ASP A 286 7.13 28.53 -15.01
C ASP A 286 7.18 29.44 -13.77
N GLY A 287 7.17 28.84 -12.58
CA GLY A 287 7.17 29.56 -11.30
C GLY A 287 5.82 30.17 -10.92
N VAL A 288 4.73 29.83 -11.62
CA VAL A 288 3.39 30.36 -11.39
C VAL A 288 2.44 29.25 -10.94
N CYS A 289 1.65 29.53 -9.90
CA CYS A 289 0.63 28.61 -9.39
C CYS A 289 -0.76 28.94 -9.96
N HIS A 290 -1.32 28.04 -10.76
CA HIS A 290 -2.67 28.15 -11.32
C HIS A 290 -3.65 27.26 -10.57
N ARG A 291 -4.61 27.87 -9.86
CA ARG A 291 -5.66 27.17 -9.09
C ARG A 291 -6.86 26.75 -9.95
N GLY A 292 -7.73 25.90 -9.40
CA GLY A 292 -8.97 25.46 -10.06
C GLY A 292 -8.73 24.57 -11.29
N ARG A 293 -7.56 23.93 -11.40
CA ARG A 293 -7.25 23.02 -12.49
C ARG A 293 -7.86 21.66 -12.19
N ARG A 294 -8.65 21.17 -13.14
CA ARG A 294 -9.27 19.85 -13.06
C ARG A 294 -8.20 18.76 -13.15
N VAL A 295 -8.47 17.60 -12.55
CA VAL A 295 -7.63 16.40 -12.70
C VAL A 295 -8.15 15.51 -13.83
N GLU A 296 -7.29 14.63 -14.36
CA GLU A 296 -7.68 13.74 -15.47
C GLU A 296 -8.57 12.62 -14.96
N ALA A 297 -8.13 11.91 -13.92
CA ALA A 297 -8.94 10.87 -13.29
C ALA A 297 -8.84 10.88 -11.77
N LEU A 298 -9.90 10.38 -11.14
CA LEU A 298 -9.90 9.93 -9.77
C LEU A 298 -10.28 8.45 -9.76
N THR A 299 -9.34 7.59 -9.39
CA THR A 299 -9.59 6.17 -9.15
C THR A 299 -9.83 5.97 -7.67
N PHE A 300 -11.04 5.53 -7.34
CA PHE A 300 -11.42 5.30 -5.96
C PHE A 300 -10.82 3.99 -5.44
N GLY A 301 -10.64 3.93 -4.13
CA GLY A 301 -10.38 2.66 -3.46
C GLY A 301 -11.60 1.77 -3.57
N ASP A 302 -11.41 0.47 -3.39
CA ASP A 302 -12.48 -0.54 -3.46
C ASP A 302 -13.64 -0.14 -2.55
N ILE A 303 -14.84 0.01 -3.10
CA ILE A 303 -15.89 0.84 -2.48
C ILE A 303 -16.64 0.09 -1.40
N HIS A 304 -17.00 -1.17 -1.64
CA HIS A 304 -17.80 -2.02 -0.75
C HIS A 304 -18.93 -1.24 -0.10
N PHE A 305 -19.85 -0.71 -0.92
CA PHE A 305 -20.78 0.36 -0.52
C PHE A 305 -21.53 0.07 0.78
N ALA A 306 -21.95 -1.18 1.00
CA ALA A 306 -22.67 -1.59 2.22
C ALA A 306 -21.88 -1.38 3.52
N GLY A 307 -20.54 -1.52 3.47
CA GLY A 307 -19.65 -1.35 4.62
C GLY A 307 -18.94 0.01 4.67
N MET A 308 -19.22 0.92 3.74
CA MET A 308 -18.52 2.20 3.63
C MET A 308 -18.81 3.13 4.81
N ASP A 309 -17.75 3.74 5.35
CA ASP A 309 -17.89 4.76 6.41
C ASP A 309 -18.60 6.01 5.85
N PRO A 310 -19.71 6.49 6.46
CA PRO A 310 -20.42 7.69 6.01
C PRO A 310 -19.53 8.93 5.90
N ARG A 311 -18.49 9.04 6.73
CA ARG A 311 -17.53 10.16 6.67
C ARG A 311 -16.65 10.09 5.43
N VAL A 312 -16.26 8.89 4.99
CA VAL A 312 -15.53 8.68 3.72
C VAL A 312 -16.44 9.03 2.55
N SER A 313 -17.70 8.62 2.59
CA SER A 313 -18.69 8.97 1.57
C SER A 313 -18.90 10.50 1.45
N SER A 314 -19.00 11.17 2.60
CA SER A 314 -19.12 12.63 2.68
C SER A 314 -17.86 13.33 2.15
N ALA A 315 -16.67 12.93 2.60
CA ALA A 315 -15.42 13.55 2.17
C ALA A 315 -15.13 13.32 0.68
N THR A 316 -15.50 12.15 0.14
CA THR A 316 -15.20 11.79 -1.25
C THR A 316 -16.21 12.39 -2.24
N TRP A 317 -17.51 12.17 -2.01
CA TRP A 317 -18.58 12.51 -2.97
C TRP A 317 -19.57 13.55 -2.46
N GLY A 318 -19.44 14.02 -1.22
CA GLY A 318 -20.36 15.00 -0.64
C GLY A 318 -21.71 14.39 -0.25
N LEU A 319 -21.78 13.08 -0.02
CA LEU A 319 -23.00 12.42 0.42
C LEU A 319 -23.14 12.52 1.95
N GLY A 320 -24.29 13.00 2.44
CA GLY A 320 -24.60 13.08 3.87
C GLY A 320 -24.57 14.49 4.43
N GLN A 321 -24.22 14.65 5.71
CA GLN A 321 -24.33 15.89 6.50
C GLN A 321 -23.00 16.70 6.54
N GLY A 322 -22.13 16.56 5.54
CA GLY A 322 -20.88 17.31 5.47
C GLY A 322 -21.10 18.77 5.08
N THR A 323 -20.34 19.69 5.67
CA THR A 323 -20.41 21.14 5.38
C THR A 323 -19.31 21.63 4.42
N GLY A 324 -18.43 20.72 3.94
CA GLY A 324 -17.29 21.02 3.08
C GLY A 324 -17.49 20.65 1.60
N THR A 325 -16.61 21.16 0.74
CA THR A 325 -16.53 20.73 -0.66
C THR A 325 -15.93 19.33 -0.72
N SER A 326 -16.63 18.39 -1.37
CA SER A 326 -16.12 17.02 -1.52
C SER A 326 -14.88 16.95 -2.40
N LEU A 327 -14.09 15.88 -2.25
CA LEU A 327 -12.92 15.63 -3.08
C LEU A 327 -13.26 15.65 -4.58
N VAL A 328 -14.36 15.00 -4.98
CA VAL A 328 -14.82 14.97 -6.37
C VAL A 328 -15.22 16.35 -6.87
N ASP A 329 -15.90 17.15 -6.05
CA ASP A 329 -16.35 18.48 -6.44
C ASP A 329 -15.22 19.50 -6.49
N ARG A 330 -14.19 19.35 -5.64
CA ARG A 330 -12.97 20.16 -5.67
C ARG A 330 -12.10 19.85 -6.88
N LEU A 331 -11.78 18.57 -7.09
CA LEU A 331 -10.84 18.16 -8.15
C LEU A 331 -11.49 18.10 -9.54
N ARG A 332 -12.84 18.00 -9.59
CA ARG A 332 -13.65 17.89 -10.80
C ARG A 332 -13.01 16.92 -11.81
N PRO A 333 -12.78 15.63 -11.50
CA PRO A 333 -12.08 14.72 -12.41
C PRO A 333 -12.80 14.56 -13.76
N ARG A 334 -12.07 14.39 -14.87
CA ARG A 334 -12.69 14.05 -16.18
C ARG A 334 -13.20 12.61 -16.21
N PHE A 335 -12.51 11.70 -15.52
CA PHE A 335 -12.90 10.31 -15.32
C PHE A 335 -13.02 9.96 -13.83
N MET A 336 -14.09 9.27 -13.48
CA MET A 336 -14.30 8.68 -12.17
C MET A 336 -14.28 7.16 -12.33
N VAL A 337 -13.27 6.50 -11.77
CA VAL A 337 -13.02 5.07 -11.95
C VAL A 337 -13.35 4.34 -10.66
N PHE A 338 -14.35 3.46 -10.71
CA PHE A 338 -14.92 2.76 -9.57
C PHE A 338 -14.50 1.28 -9.58
N HIS A 339 -13.99 0.79 -8.45
CA HIS A 339 -13.66 -0.61 -8.21
C HIS A 339 -14.51 -1.16 -7.05
N ASP A 340 -14.85 -2.45 -7.09
CA ASP A 340 -15.59 -3.16 -6.03
C ASP A 340 -16.76 -2.35 -5.47
N VAL A 341 -17.67 -1.91 -6.35
CA VAL A 341 -18.84 -1.10 -5.93
C VAL A 341 -19.69 -1.86 -4.91
N VAL A 342 -19.81 -3.17 -5.09
CA VAL A 342 -20.61 -4.11 -4.29
C VAL A 342 -19.67 -4.96 -3.44
N ASP A 343 -20.03 -5.25 -2.19
CA ASP A 343 -19.29 -6.19 -1.34
C ASP A 343 -19.76 -7.64 -1.53
N PHE A 344 -21.06 -7.79 -1.81
CA PHE A 344 -21.78 -9.05 -1.81
C PHE A 344 -21.83 -9.69 -0.42
N ASP A 345 -21.89 -8.87 0.64
CA ASP A 345 -21.92 -9.32 2.04
C ASP A 345 -23.14 -10.21 2.32
N ALA A 346 -24.27 -9.90 1.67
CA ALA A 346 -25.51 -10.65 1.81
C ALA A 346 -25.28 -12.15 1.59
N ARG A 347 -24.52 -12.54 0.56
CA ARG A 347 -24.19 -13.96 0.28
C ARG A 347 -22.73 -14.15 -0.08
N SER A 348 -21.85 -13.56 0.74
CA SER A 348 -20.41 -13.61 0.53
C SER A 348 -19.90 -15.04 0.56
N SER A 349 -19.04 -15.37 -0.40
CA SER A 349 -18.43 -16.70 -0.49
C SER A 349 -17.50 -17.01 0.70
N HIS A 350 -16.98 -15.99 1.38
CA HIS A 350 -16.10 -16.15 2.55
C HIS A 350 -16.83 -16.74 3.76
N ASP A 351 -18.12 -16.41 3.90
CA ASP A 351 -18.95 -16.80 5.04
C ASP A 351 -20.13 -17.69 4.59
N ALA A 352 -20.02 -18.31 3.41
CA ALA A 352 -21.10 -19.09 2.81
C ALA A 352 -21.60 -20.25 3.71
N ARG A 353 -20.77 -20.75 4.63
CA ARG A 353 -21.13 -21.81 5.60
C ARG A 353 -21.33 -21.31 7.03
N ASP A 354 -21.27 -20.00 7.25
CA ASP A 354 -21.43 -19.41 8.58
C ASP A 354 -22.92 -19.12 8.86
N HIS A 355 -23.59 -20.10 9.48
CA HIS A 355 -25.01 -19.97 9.82
C HIS A 355 -25.28 -18.88 10.88
N LEU A 356 -24.30 -18.56 11.74
CA LEU A 356 -24.46 -17.51 12.76
C LEU A 356 -24.45 -16.13 12.12
N LYS A 357 -23.56 -15.90 11.14
CA LYS A 357 -23.60 -14.66 10.33
C LYS A 357 -24.94 -14.52 9.61
N ARG A 358 -25.43 -15.59 8.98
CA ARG A 358 -26.74 -15.60 8.29
C ARG A 358 -27.88 -15.25 9.24
N PHE A 359 -27.91 -15.85 10.42
CA PHE A 359 -28.91 -15.54 11.44
C PHE A 359 -28.81 -14.08 11.92
N GLY A 360 -27.59 -13.56 12.10
CA GLY A 360 -27.36 -12.16 12.45
C GLY A 360 -27.90 -11.18 11.40
N GLN A 361 -27.65 -11.45 10.12
CA GLN A 361 -28.22 -10.67 9.01
C GLN A 361 -29.76 -10.72 9.04
N PHE A 362 -30.35 -11.92 9.17
CA PHE A 362 -31.81 -12.08 9.27
C PHE A 362 -32.41 -11.30 10.44
N ALA A 363 -31.83 -11.41 11.64
CA ALA A 363 -32.31 -10.74 12.84
C ALA A 363 -32.28 -9.21 12.74
N LEU A 364 -31.41 -8.66 11.88
CA LEU A 364 -31.28 -7.23 11.61
C LEU A 364 -32.08 -6.78 10.37
N GLY A 365 -32.87 -7.67 9.76
CA GLY A 365 -33.63 -7.38 8.54
C GLY A 365 -32.74 -7.17 7.30
N GLY A 366 -31.54 -7.77 7.29
CA GLY A 366 -30.59 -7.73 6.17
C GLY A 366 -30.45 -9.07 5.45
N GLY A 367 -29.42 -9.18 4.61
CA GLY A 367 -29.10 -10.42 3.88
C GLY A 367 -29.80 -10.59 2.53
N GLU A 368 -30.42 -9.52 2.01
CA GLU A 368 -31.03 -9.48 0.68
C GLU A 368 -30.00 -9.07 -0.38
N VAL A 369 -29.69 -9.98 -1.31
CA VAL A 369 -28.78 -9.75 -2.44
C VAL A 369 -29.34 -8.67 -3.36
N GLU A 370 -30.64 -8.72 -3.67
CA GLU A 370 -31.30 -7.71 -4.49
C GLU A 370 -31.22 -6.31 -3.85
N GLY A 371 -31.48 -6.24 -2.54
CA GLY A 371 -31.40 -5.00 -1.76
C GLY A 371 -30.01 -4.38 -1.81
N GLU A 372 -28.96 -5.20 -1.66
CA GLU A 372 -27.57 -4.76 -1.74
C GLU A 372 -27.21 -4.21 -3.14
N LEU A 373 -27.53 -4.97 -4.21
CA LEU A 373 -27.27 -4.56 -5.59
C LEU A 373 -28.05 -3.28 -5.96
N ARG A 374 -29.31 -3.18 -5.53
CA ARG A 374 -30.14 -1.99 -5.72
C ARG A 374 -29.58 -0.78 -5.01
N ALA A 375 -29.05 -0.95 -3.79
CA ALA A 375 -28.41 0.13 -3.04
C ALA A 375 -27.14 0.62 -3.75
N ALA A 376 -26.31 -0.29 -4.25
CA ALA A 376 -25.12 0.03 -5.03
C ALA A 376 -25.46 0.74 -6.37
N ALA A 377 -26.51 0.31 -7.07
CA ALA A 377 -26.97 0.98 -8.27
C ALA A 377 -27.41 2.43 -7.97
N ARG A 378 -28.21 2.64 -6.93
CA ARG A 378 -28.62 3.98 -6.47
C ARG A 378 -27.44 4.83 -6.01
N PHE A 379 -26.42 4.23 -5.41
CA PHE A 379 -25.19 4.93 -5.08
C PHE A 379 -24.52 5.47 -6.34
N LEU A 380 -24.31 4.62 -7.36
CA LEU A 380 -23.73 5.04 -8.64
C LEU A 380 -24.55 6.18 -9.25
N GLU A 381 -25.88 6.14 -9.21
CA GLU A 381 -26.73 7.25 -9.67
C GLU A 381 -26.43 8.58 -8.97
N LYS A 382 -26.33 8.55 -7.64
CA LYS A 382 -26.14 9.75 -6.82
C LYS A 382 -24.76 10.36 -6.97
N VAL A 383 -23.72 9.54 -7.20
CA VAL A 383 -22.34 10.04 -7.26
C VAL A 383 -21.91 10.53 -8.64
N ARG A 384 -22.64 10.20 -9.71
CA ARG A 384 -22.33 10.72 -11.05
C ARG A 384 -22.27 12.25 -11.06
N ARG A 385 -21.44 12.79 -11.94
CA ARG A 385 -21.36 14.23 -12.23
C ARG A 385 -21.46 14.44 -13.73
N SER A 386 -22.17 15.48 -14.16
CA SER A 386 -22.32 15.80 -15.59
C SER A 386 -21.00 16.14 -16.28
N TRP A 387 -19.99 16.60 -15.52
CA TRP A 387 -18.66 16.93 -16.03
C TRP A 387 -17.67 15.76 -16.03
N SER A 388 -18.09 14.57 -15.60
CA SER A 388 -17.20 13.41 -15.41
C SER A 388 -17.78 12.14 -16.03
N ARG A 389 -16.91 11.35 -16.67
CA ARG A 389 -17.26 10.02 -17.18
C ARG A 389 -17.13 9.01 -16.05
N SER A 390 -18.23 8.36 -15.69
CA SER A 390 -18.25 7.32 -14.66
C SER A 390 -17.95 5.97 -15.28
N VAL A 391 -16.91 5.29 -14.79
CA VAL A 391 -16.46 3.99 -15.31
C VAL A 391 -16.34 2.98 -14.18
N VAL A 392 -17.09 1.89 -14.27
CA VAL A 392 -17.02 0.76 -13.33
C VAL A 392 -16.10 -0.30 -13.93
N VAL A 393 -15.06 -0.66 -13.19
CA VAL A 393 -14.08 -1.66 -13.57
C VAL A 393 -14.53 -3.03 -13.07
N GLY A 394 -14.58 -4.01 -13.97
CA GLY A 394 -14.94 -5.38 -13.64
C GLY A 394 -14.04 -5.98 -12.55
N SER A 395 -14.65 -6.50 -11.48
CA SER A 395 -13.94 -7.00 -10.30
C SER A 395 -14.33 -8.42 -9.87
N ASN A 396 -13.65 -8.97 -8.86
CA ASN A 396 -14.03 -10.26 -8.27
C ASN A 396 -15.37 -10.19 -7.53
N HIS A 397 -15.77 -9.03 -7.01
CA HIS A 397 -17.06 -8.85 -6.37
C HIS A 397 -18.21 -8.79 -7.40
N ASP A 398 -17.96 -8.25 -8.60
CA ASP A 398 -18.93 -8.31 -9.69
C ASP A 398 -19.19 -9.77 -10.14
N GLN A 399 -18.13 -10.60 -10.12
CA GLN A 399 -18.22 -12.04 -10.41
C GLN A 399 -18.93 -12.84 -9.31
N ALA A 400 -19.10 -12.28 -8.11
CA ALA A 400 -19.75 -12.95 -6.99
C ALA A 400 -21.22 -13.26 -7.28
N LEU A 401 -21.92 -12.41 -8.05
CA LEU A 401 -23.30 -12.67 -8.48
C LEU A 401 -23.39 -13.94 -9.33
N LEU A 402 -22.52 -14.07 -10.34
CA LEU A 402 -22.51 -15.24 -11.22
C LEU A 402 -22.10 -16.51 -10.45
N ARG A 403 -21.17 -16.38 -9.50
CA ARG A 403 -20.76 -17.46 -8.62
C ARG A 403 -21.89 -17.92 -7.70
N TRP A 404 -22.62 -16.98 -7.09
CA TRP A 404 -23.76 -17.28 -6.23
C TRP A 404 -24.85 -18.05 -6.97
N LEU A 405 -25.19 -17.64 -8.20
CA LEU A 405 -26.16 -18.36 -9.04
C LEU A 405 -25.72 -19.78 -9.43
N ARG A 406 -24.41 -20.06 -9.41
CA ARG A 406 -23.85 -21.39 -9.73
C ARG A 406 -23.80 -22.29 -8.51
N GLU A 407 -23.46 -21.74 -7.35
CA GLU A 407 -23.08 -22.52 -6.16
C GLU A 407 -24.18 -22.58 -5.10
N ALA A 408 -25.08 -21.60 -5.02
CA ALA A 408 -26.10 -21.54 -3.99
C ALA A 408 -27.36 -22.35 -4.36
N ASP A 409 -28.06 -22.81 -3.32
CA ASP A 409 -29.38 -23.41 -3.43
C ASP A 409 -30.43 -22.45 -2.88
N PHE A 410 -31.35 -22.00 -3.73
CA PHE A 410 -32.41 -21.07 -3.33
C PHE A 410 -33.36 -21.66 -2.28
N ARG A 411 -33.45 -22.99 -2.17
CA ARG A 411 -34.30 -23.67 -1.16
C ARG A 411 -33.77 -23.48 0.25
N ASP A 412 -32.45 -23.33 0.38
CA ASP A 412 -31.77 -23.06 1.65
C ASP A 412 -31.71 -21.55 1.96
N ASP A 413 -32.26 -20.71 1.07
CA ASP A 413 -32.23 -19.25 1.16
C ASP A 413 -33.56 -18.63 0.71
N PRO A 414 -34.66 -18.82 1.47
CA PRO A 414 -35.97 -18.30 1.12
C PRO A 414 -36.01 -16.77 0.98
N THR A 415 -35.15 -16.04 1.71
CA THR A 415 -35.03 -14.58 1.61
C THR A 415 -34.68 -14.12 0.20
N ASN A 416 -33.80 -14.84 -0.51
CA ASN A 416 -33.37 -14.46 -1.85
C ASN A 416 -33.97 -15.34 -2.96
N ALA A 417 -34.87 -16.27 -2.63
CA ALA A 417 -35.30 -17.31 -3.56
C ALA A 417 -35.94 -16.76 -4.84
N ILE A 418 -36.81 -15.74 -4.71
CA ILE A 418 -37.47 -15.12 -5.87
C ILE A 418 -36.43 -14.46 -6.78
N PHE A 419 -35.62 -13.56 -6.23
CA PHE A 419 -34.58 -12.86 -6.99
C PHE A 419 -33.56 -13.82 -7.63
N PHE A 420 -33.19 -14.88 -6.91
CA PHE A 420 -32.34 -15.94 -7.43
C PHE A 420 -32.96 -16.59 -8.66
N LEU A 421 -34.22 -17.06 -8.57
CA LEU A 421 -34.90 -17.76 -9.65
C LEU A 421 -35.11 -16.88 -10.88
N GLU A 422 -35.50 -15.61 -10.67
CA GLU A 422 -35.68 -14.65 -11.76
C GLU A 422 -34.35 -14.35 -12.49
N THR A 423 -33.29 -14.10 -11.72
CA THR A 423 -31.97 -13.80 -12.27
C THR A 423 -31.36 -15.03 -12.96
N ALA A 424 -31.53 -16.22 -12.37
CA ALA A 424 -31.10 -17.48 -12.96
C ALA A 424 -31.84 -17.76 -14.27
N LEU A 425 -33.16 -17.59 -14.32
CA LEU A 425 -33.95 -17.76 -15.53
C LEU A 425 -33.51 -16.80 -16.63
N ALA A 426 -33.29 -15.53 -16.29
CA ALA A 426 -32.78 -14.53 -17.22
C ALA A 426 -31.40 -14.93 -17.78
N LEU A 427 -30.49 -15.40 -16.93
CA LEU A 427 -29.18 -15.90 -17.33
C LEU A 427 -29.28 -17.11 -18.28
N HIS A 428 -30.11 -18.11 -17.95
CA HIS A 428 -30.29 -19.32 -18.76
C HIS A 428 -30.88 -19.01 -20.14
N ARG A 429 -31.91 -18.15 -20.22
CA ARG A 429 -32.48 -17.69 -21.49
C ARG A 429 -31.42 -17.04 -22.38
N ARG A 430 -30.53 -16.25 -21.79
CA ARG A 430 -29.43 -15.58 -22.49
C ARG A 430 -28.41 -16.58 -23.03
N ILE A 431 -28.01 -17.55 -22.23
CA ILE A 431 -27.11 -18.63 -22.64
C ILE A 431 -27.75 -19.48 -23.75
N ALA A 432 -29.03 -19.81 -23.65
CA ALA A 432 -29.76 -20.54 -24.68
C ALA A 432 -29.84 -19.76 -26.01
N ALA A 433 -29.80 -18.43 -25.96
CA ALA A 433 -29.69 -17.56 -27.12
C ALA A 433 -28.25 -17.34 -27.64
N GLY A 434 -27.25 -18.07 -27.12
CA GLY A 434 -25.85 -17.99 -27.54
C GLY A 434 -25.10 -16.75 -27.04
N GLN A 435 -25.61 -16.04 -26.03
CA GLN A 435 -25.04 -14.77 -25.55
C GLN A 435 -24.15 -14.99 -24.29
N SER A 436 -23.04 -14.24 -24.15
CA SER A 436 -21.99 -14.43 -23.12
C SER A 436 -22.37 -13.95 -21.72
N PRO A 437 -22.27 -14.76 -20.63
CA PRO A 437 -22.73 -14.41 -19.28
C PRO A 437 -21.94 -13.28 -18.59
N ALA A 438 -20.88 -12.77 -19.23
CA ALA A 438 -19.97 -11.78 -18.67
C ALA A 438 -20.63 -10.42 -18.36
N ASP A 439 -21.80 -10.11 -18.96
CA ASP A 439 -22.52 -8.85 -18.74
C ASP A 439 -23.63 -8.92 -17.68
N LEU A 440 -23.78 -10.06 -16.99
CA LEU A 440 -24.87 -10.28 -16.04
C LEU A 440 -24.90 -9.19 -14.95
N PHE A 441 -23.75 -8.90 -14.33
CA PHE A 441 -23.67 -7.90 -13.26
C PHE A 441 -24.14 -6.52 -13.73
N GLU A 442 -23.62 -6.04 -14.86
CA GLU A 442 -24.05 -4.77 -15.45
C GLU A 442 -25.56 -4.77 -15.73
N ARG A 443 -26.08 -5.82 -16.37
CA ARG A 443 -27.50 -5.93 -16.70
C ARG A 443 -28.38 -5.86 -15.46
N THR A 444 -28.02 -6.60 -14.41
CA THR A 444 -28.72 -6.58 -13.13
C THR A 444 -28.66 -5.19 -12.49
N MET A 445 -27.50 -4.55 -12.46
CA MET A 445 -27.33 -3.19 -11.92
C MET A 445 -28.16 -2.16 -12.69
N ARG A 446 -28.20 -2.25 -14.03
CA ARG A 446 -29.04 -1.37 -14.87
C ARG A 446 -30.52 -1.62 -14.64
N HIS A 447 -30.94 -2.88 -14.50
CA HIS A 447 -32.34 -3.23 -14.23
C HIS A 447 -32.81 -2.72 -12.85
N LEU A 448 -31.96 -2.79 -11.83
CA LEU A 448 -32.28 -2.35 -10.47
C LEU A 448 -32.19 -0.82 -10.26
N SER A 449 -31.57 -0.11 -11.21
CA SER A 449 -31.45 1.34 -11.22
C SER A 449 -32.72 2.04 -11.73
N HIS A 450 -32.95 3.27 -11.31
CA HIS A 450 -34.08 4.11 -11.74
C HIS A 450 -33.91 4.64 -13.17
N ASP A 451 -32.67 4.93 -13.58
CA ASP A 451 -32.39 5.57 -14.88
C ASP A 451 -31.55 4.71 -15.84
N GLY A 452 -31.48 3.40 -15.58
CA GLY A 452 -30.71 2.45 -16.37
C GLY A 452 -29.20 2.63 -16.24
N LEU A 453 -28.72 3.38 -15.23
CA LEU A 453 -27.33 3.83 -15.09
C LEU A 453 -26.80 4.48 -16.37
N ARG A 454 -27.60 5.37 -16.97
CA ARG A 454 -27.16 6.15 -18.13
C ARG A 454 -25.85 6.87 -17.82
N ASN A 455 -24.98 6.94 -18.83
CA ASN A 455 -23.65 7.56 -18.71
C ASN A 455 -22.71 6.90 -17.67
N VAL A 456 -23.00 5.67 -17.25
CA VAL A 456 -22.03 4.77 -16.59
C VAL A 456 -21.56 3.74 -17.61
N ARG A 457 -20.24 3.68 -17.83
CA ARG A 457 -19.60 2.62 -18.61
C ARG A 457 -19.18 1.50 -17.66
N PHE A 458 -19.59 0.27 -17.93
CA PHE A 458 -19.06 -0.90 -17.27
C PHE A 458 -18.03 -1.54 -18.20
N LEU A 459 -16.82 -1.75 -17.72
CA LEU A 459 -15.78 -2.41 -18.49
C LEU A 459 -15.93 -3.92 -18.40
N ARG A 460 -15.67 -4.60 -19.52
CA ARG A 460 -15.57 -6.06 -19.54
C ARG A 460 -14.21 -6.52 -19.03
N THR A 461 -14.16 -7.74 -18.51
CA THR A 461 -12.89 -8.41 -18.23
C THR A 461 -12.05 -8.47 -19.50
N GLY A 462 -10.81 -7.97 -19.43
CA GLY A 462 -9.88 -7.92 -20.57
C GLY A 462 -9.99 -6.68 -21.44
N GLU A 463 -10.98 -5.82 -21.22
CA GLU A 463 -11.04 -4.51 -21.86
C GLU A 463 -9.99 -3.57 -21.26
N SER A 464 -9.37 -2.73 -22.10
CA SER A 464 -8.41 -1.71 -21.67
C SER A 464 -9.09 -0.34 -21.55
N LEU A 465 -8.63 0.45 -20.57
CA LEU A 465 -8.98 1.86 -20.44
C LEU A 465 -7.71 2.65 -20.14
N GLU A 466 -7.13 3.25 -21.18
CA GLU A 466 -6.01 4.16 -21.00
C GLU A 466 -6.49 5.59 -20.69
N ILE A 467 -5.97 6.17 -19.62
CA ILE A 467 -6.19 7.56 -19.22
C ILE A 467 -4.83 8.23 -18.99
N ALA A 468 -4.50 9.23 -19.81
CA ALA A 468 -3.21 9.93 -19.78
C ALA A 468 -1.98 8.98 -19.78
N GLY A 469 -2.01 7.93 -20.62
CA GLY A 469 -0.93 6.94 -20.72
C GLY A 469 -0.93 5.89 -19.61
N ILE A 470 -1.96 5.86 -18.76
CA ILE A 470 -2.09 4.94 -17.62
C ILE A 470 -3.25 3.98 -17.84
N GLU A 471 -2.99 2.68 -17.71
CA GLU A 471 -4.03 1.65 -17.71
C GLU A 471 -4.88 1.73 -16.43
N ALA A 472 -6.19 1.84 -16.58
CA ALA A 472 -7.16 2.03 -15.50
C ALA A 472 -8.29 0.99 -15.49
N ALA A 473 -8.26 -0.02 -16.37
CA ALA A 473 -9.23 -1.11 -16.41
C ALA A 473 -8.84 -2.34 -15.58
N ILE A 474 -7.66 -2.34 -14.96
CA ILE A 474 -7.19 -3.48 -14.17
C ILE A 474 -7.67 -3.33 -12.72
N HIS A 475 -8.62 -4.16 -12.29
CA HIS A 475 -8.95 -4.22 -10.86
C HIS A 475 -7.80 -4.82 -10.03
N GLY A 476 -7.13 -5.87 -10.52
CA GLY A 476 -5.96 -6.47 -9.87
C GLY A 476 -6.17 -7.85 -9.26
N HIS A 477 -7.40 -8.39 -9.27
CA HIS A 477 -7.71 -9.76 -8.84
C HIS A 477 -7.19 -10.85 -9.79
N MET A 478 -7.16 -10.55 -11.10
CA MET A 478 -6.67 -11.45 -12.15
C MET A 478 -5.44 -10.84 -12.83
N ALA A 479 -4.51 -11.73 -13.18
CA ALA A 479 -3.31 -11.47 -13.97
C ALA A 479 -3.40 -12.20 -15.32
N ALA A 480 -2.25 -12.40 -15.98
CA ALA A 480 -2.17 -13.17 -17.22
C ALA A 480 -2.71 -14.60 -17.06
N ASP A 481 -3.44 -15.06 -18.09
CA ASP A 481 -3.91 -16.45 -18.26
C ASP A 481 -4.65 -17.04 -17.05
N GLY A 482 -5.46 -16.22 -16.36
CA GLY A 482 -6.27 -16.64 -15.22
C GLY A 482 -5.51 -16.80 -13.91
N ARG A 483 -4.23 -16.39 -13.84
CA ARG A 483 -3.47 -16.34 -12.59
C ARG A 483 -4.04 -15.28 -11.65
N LEU A 484 -3.90 -15.49 -10.34
CA LEU A 484 -4.22 -14.46 -9.36
C LEU A 484 -3.29 -13.26 -9.52
N GLY A 485 -3.86 -12.06 -9.42
CA GLY A 485 -3.09 -10.82 -9.50
C GLY A 485 -2.30 -10.52 -8.22
N ASP A 486 -1.18 -9.85 -8.42
CA ASP A 486 -0.29 -9.35 -7.36
C ASP A 486 0.37 -8.07 -7.87
N VAL A 487 0.49 -7.04 -7.04
CA VAL A 487 1.15 -5.77 -7.40
C VAL A 487 2.58 -6.03 -7.88
N ARG A 488 3.29 -7.00 -7.29
CA ARG A 488 4.65 -7.36 -7.74
C ARG A 488 4.66 -8.02 -9.11
N PHE A 489 3.58 -8.68 -9.51
CA PHE A 489 3.45 -9.21 -10.87
C PHE A 489 3.34 -8.07 -11.87
N PHE A 490 2.44 -7.10 -11.63
CA PHE A 490 2.28 -5.93 -12.49
C PHE A 490 3.56 -5.07 -12.55
N GLU A 491 4.27 -4.90 -11.43
CA GLU A 491 5.59 -4.23 -11.36
C GLU A 491 6.62 -4.88 -12.31
N ARG A 492 6.64 -6.22 -12.41
CA ARG A 492 7.56 -6.94 -13.32
C ARG A 492 7.18 -6.82 -14.79
N MET A 493 5.92 -6.55 -15.09
CA MET A 493 5.46 -6.31 -16.46
C MET A 493 5.88 -4.94 -16.99
N GLY A 494 6.34 -4.03 -16.11
CA GLY A 494 6.76 -2.69 -16.50
C GLY A 494 5.62 -1.79 -16.99
N ILE A 495 4.37 -2.13 -16.67
CA ILE A 495 3.20 -1.37 -17.09
C ILE A 495 2.95 -0.16 -16.18
N LEU A 496 2.37 0.89 -16.75
CA LEU A 496 1.83 2.00 -15.97
C LEU A 496 0.35 1.74 -15.74
N ALA A 497 -0.01 1.40 -14.51
CA ALA A 497 -1.38 1.07 -14.17
C ALA A 497 -1.82 1.68 -12.84
N THR A 498 -3.11 2.01 -12.74
CA THR A 498 -3.78 2.27 -11.47
C THR A 498 -4.78 1.15 -11.22
N VAL A 499 -4.65 0.46 -10.09
CA VAL A 499 -5.40 -0.77 -9.76
C VAL A 499 -6.06 -0.67 -8.38
N GLY A 500 -7.00 -1.57 -8.09
CA GLY A 500 -7.63 -1.74 -6.77
C GLY A 500 -7.21 -3.05 -6.10
N HIS A 501 -8.18 -3.78 -5.57
CA HIS A 501 -8.14 -5.16 -5.05
C HIS A 501 -7.42 -5.38 -3.72
N THR A 502 -6.21 -4.84 -3.53
CA THR A 502 -5.42 -5.23 -2.34
C THR A 502 -5.79 -4.43 -1.08
N HIS A 503 -6.61 -3.40 -1.23
CA HIS A 503 -7.07 -2.47 -0.17
C HIS A 503 -5.93 -1.71 0.54
N ARG A 504 -4.71 -1.79 0.02
CA ARG A 504 -3.47 -1.26 0.61
C ARG A 504 -2.85 -0.25 -0.34
N PRO A 505 -2.95 1.06 -0.04
CA PRO A 505 -2.28 2.07 -0.85
C PRO A 505 -0.80 1.76 -1.05
N ALA A 506 -0.41 1.61 -2.31
CA ALA A 506 0.96 1.27 -2.68
C ALA A 506 1.35 1.89 -4.03
N THR A 507 2.63 2.22 -4.18
CA THR A 507 3.25 2.60 -5.47
C THR A 507 4.52 1.79 -5.67
N ARG A 508 4.60 1.04 -6.77
CA ARG A 508 5.76 0.19 -7.11
C ARG A 508 5.92 0.12 -8.63
N GLY A 509 7.09 0.53 -9.15
CA GLY A 509 7.44 0.39 -10.57
C GLY A 509 6.38 0.93 -11.54
N GLY A 510 5.78 2.09 -11.25
CA GLY A 510 4.74 2.69 -12.09
C GLY A 510 3.32 2.15 -11.88
N VAL A 511 3.13 1.16 -11.00
CA VAL A 511 1.82 0.64 -10.60
C VAL A 511 1.37 1.31 -9.31
N TYR A 512 0.18 1.91 -9.33
CA TYR A 512 -0.46 2.56 -8.19
C TYR A 512 -1.66 1.72 -7.75
N CYS A 513 -1.65 1.17 -6.54
CA CYS A 513 -2.78 0.42 -5.99
C CYS A 513 -3.55 1.32 -5.02
N ALA A 514 -4.83 1.56 -5.30
CA ALA A 514 -5.73 2.30 -4.43
C ALA A 514 -6.03 1.53 -3.12
N GLY A 515 -6.61 2.23 -2.15
CA GLY A 515 -7.03 1.64 -0.88
C GLY A 515 -8.43 1.02 -0.95
N VAL A 516 -9.18 1.16 0.14
CA VAL A 516 -10.58 0.70 0.27
C VAL A 516 -11.42 1.81 0.89
N CYS A 517 -12.71 1.92 0.60
CA CYS A 517 -13.59 2.91 1.26
C CYS A 517 -14.14 2.42 2.61
N ALA A 518 -13.93 1.14 2.93
CA ALA A 518 -14.38 0.44 4.12
C ALA A 518 -13.24 -0.38 4.75
N THR A 519 -12.67 0.07 5.88
CA THR A 519 -11.53 -0.64 6.51
C THR A 519 -11.92 -1.78 7.45
N ASP A 520 -13.19 -1.85 7.85
CA ASP A 520 -13.72 -2.76 8.88
C ASP A 520 -14.75 -3.74 8.32
N LEU A 521 -14.44 -4.32 7.16
CA LEU A 521 -15.24 -5.38 6.54
C LEU A 521 -15.15 -6.68 7.36
N ALA A 522 -16.18 -7.54 7.29
CA ALA A 522 -16.30 -8.76 8.12
C ALA A 522 -15.13 -9.74 7.96
N TYR A 523 -14.48 -9.74 6.79
CA TYR A 523 -13.29 -10.55 6.49
C TYR A 523 -11.96 -9.85 6.83
N ALA A 524 -11.97 -8.56 7.17
CA ALA A 524 -10.82 -7.80 7.65
C ALA A 524 -10.52 -8.07 9.14
N ARG A 525 -10.36 -9.35 9.51
CA ARG A 525 -10.27 -9.80 10.92
C ARG A 525 -8.87 -9.60 11.52
N GLY A 526 -8.83 -9.44 12.84
CA GLY A 526 -7.58 -9.45 13.64
C GLY A 526 -7.09 -8.05 14.07
N PRO A 527 -6.12 -8.03 15.02
CA PRO A 527 -5.65 -6.78 15.63
C PRO A 527 -4.73 -5.95 14.72
N LEU A 528 -4.20 -6.57 13.65
CA LEU A 528 -3.29 -5.94 12.71
C LEU A 528 -3.97 -5.65 11.37
N THR A 529 -3.64 -4.52 10.76
CA THR A 529 -4.08 -4.17 9.41
C THR A 529 -3.01 -3.36 8.70
N SER A 530 -2.94 -3.49 7.39
CA SER A 530 -2.24 -2.54 6.51
C SER A 530 -3.20 -1.81 5.59
N TRP A 531 -4.50 -2.09 5.66
CA TRP A 531 -5.49 -1.40 4.83
C TRP A 531 -5.61 0.07 5.24
N ALA A 532 -5.95 0.91 4.29
CA ALA A 532 -6.24 2.31 4.52
C ALA A 532 -7.21 2.81 3.46
N VAL A 533 -7.97 3.83 3.83
CA VAL A 533 -8.80 4.56 2.88
C VAL A 533 -7.90 5.43 2.03
N GLY A 534 -7.86 5.15 0.73
CA GLY A 534 -6.95 5.82 -0.20
C GLY A 534 -7.46 5.80 -1.63
N HIS A 535 -7.25 6.90 -2.33
CA HIS A 535 -7.61 7.10 -3.74
C HIS A 535 -6.38 7.51 -4.54
N VAL A 536 -6.45 7.35 -5.86
CA VAL A 536 -5.37 7.76 -6.76
C VAL A 536 -5.88 8.83 -7.71
N VAL A 537 -5.23 9.99 -7.69
CA VAL A 537 -5.42 11.05 -8.69
C VAL A 537 -4.46 10.79 -9.84
N THR A 538 -4.96 10.89 -11.07
CA THR A 538 -4.15 10.94 -12.29
C THR A 538 -4.25 12.32 -12.90
N TYR A 539 -3.11 12.94 -13.23
CA TYR A 539 -3.02 14.25 -13.86
C TYR A 539 -2.87 14.11 -15.38
N ALA A 540 -3.11 15.21 -16.11
CA ALA A 540 -3.10 15.22 -17.58
C ALA A 540 -1.72 14.90 -18.19
N ASN A 541 -0.64 15.03 -17.41
CA ASN A 541 0.72 14.68 -17.82
C ASN A 541 1.11 13.22 -17.46
N GLY A 542 0.16 12.41 -17.01
CA GLY A 542 0.35 11.00 -16.66
C GLY A 542 0.91 10.75 -15.25
N THR A 543 1.34 11.80 -14.53
CA THR A 543 1.80 11.63 -13.14
C THR A 543 0.61 11.39 -12.21
N ARG A 544 0.88 10.72 -11.09
CA ARG A 544 -0.16 10.24 -10.16
C ARG A 544 0.17 10.55 -8.71
N GLN A 545 -0.87 10.62 -7.91
CA GLN A 545 -0.76 10.96 -6.51
C GLN A 545 -1.75 10.14 -5.66
N HIS A 546 -1.24 9.54 -4.58
CA HIS A 546 -2.10 8.93 -3.56
C HIS A 546 -2.71 10.01 -2.66
N LEU A 547 -4.01 9.93 -2.46
CA LEU A 547 -4.75 10.69 -1.45
C LEU A 547 -5.21 9.71 -0.37
N VAL A 548 -4.60 9.78 0.80
CA VAL A 548 -4.93 8.90 1.93
C VAL A 548 -5.77 9.68 2.93
N TYR A 549 -6.90 9.09 3.30
CA TYR A 549 -7.83 9.65 4.27
C TYR A 549 -7.25 9.56 5.67
N ASP A 550 -7.29 10.67 6.40
CA ASP A 550 -6.86 10.73 7.79
C ASP A 550 -7.59 11.84 8.54
N GLY A 551 -7.79 11.71 9.85
CA GLY A 551 -8.43 12.76 10.65
C GLY A 551 -9.87 13.09 10.27
N ASN A 552 -10.56 12.17 9.57
CA ASN A 552 -11.88 12.34 8.96
C ASN A 552 -11.94 13.20 7.69
N ASP A 553 -10.82 13.39 6.99
CA ASP A 553 -10.80 14.15 5.74
C ASP A 553 -9.77 13.61 4.74
N PHE A 554 -9.95 13.92 3.46
CA PHE A 554 -8.85 13.97 2.50
C PHE A 554 -8.41 15.42 2.49
N HIS A 555 -7.23 15.76 3.01
CA HIS A 555 -6.72 17.12 2.92
C HIS A 555 -6.27 17.43 1.48
N ALA A 556 -7.30 17.57 0.64
CA ALA A 556 -7.29 18.00 -0.73
C ALA A 556 -7.70 19.46 -0.72
#